data_AF-A0A3M1IW75-F1
#
_entry.id   AF-A0A3M1IW75-F1
#
_cell.length_a   1.000
_cell.length_b   1.000
_cell.length_c   1.000
_cell.angle_alpha   90.00
_cell.angle_beta   90.00
_cell.angle_gamma   90.00
#
_symmetry.space_group_name_H-M   'P 1'
#
loop_
_entity.id
_entity.type
_entity.pdbx_description
1 polymer ?
#
loop_
_entity_poly.entity_id
_entity_poly.type
_entity_poly.pdbx_seq_one_letter_code
_entity_poly.pdbx_strand_id
1 'polypeptide(L)'
;MYKPLQGNLPDYRAAIPCQLVELPPNVECVEKTLAHLPHKHRPDVAKRINSGQICYVGKHNNQVIYAVWLATGTCYSYLLDRTFKLAPDELYSYGAYTLPQFRGKRVHPDMVCQRLKISQAKGYRHNIGFFEPNNTAALKMPKQLGYQYAGVVGMFEIFGIRAYFSLVRNTLRADDRRFFLQKV
;
A
#
# COMPACT_ATOMS: atom_id res chain seq x y z
N MET A 1 10.08 1.60 2.56
CA MET A 1 10.75 1.24 1.28
C MET A 1 9.99 1.87 0.12
N TYR A 2 10.61 1.98 -1.06
CA TYR A 2 9.92 2.46 -2.25
C TYR A 2 10.35 1.73 -3.52
N LYS A 3 9.54 1.83 -4.57
CA LYS A 3 9.83 1.31 -5.90
C LYS A 3 9.78 2.47 -6.89
N PRO A 4 10.90 2.82 -7.53
CA PRO A 4 10.89 3.67 -8.72
C PRO A 4 10.05 3.01 -9.82
N LEU A 5 9.20 3.79 -10.47
CA LEU A 5 8.33 3.36 -11.58
C LEU A 5 8.86 3.84 -12.94
N GLN A 6 10.16 4.10 -13.04
CA GLN A 6 10.82 4.44 -14.31
C GLN A 6 11.50 3.20 -14.88
N GLY A 7 11.46 3.06 -16.21
CA GLY A 7 12.06 1.93 -16.93
C GLY A 7 11.26 0.63 -16.82
N ASN A 8 11.97 -0.48 -17.05
CA ASN A 8 11.38 -1.82 -17.07
C ASN A 8 10.97 -2.27 -15.66
N LEU A 9 9.67 -2.49 -15.48
CA LEU A 9 9.13 -3.05 -14.25
C LEU A 9 9.28 -4.58 -14.26
N PRO A 10 9.45 -5.20 -13.08
CA PRO A 10 9.52 -6.66 -12.99
C PRO A 10 8.24 -7.30 -13.52
N ASP A 11 8.37 -8.47 -14.16
CA ASP A 11 7.24 -9.28 -14.59
C ASP A 11 7.22 -10.59 -13.80
N TYR A 12 6.38 -10.64 -12.77
CA TYR A 12 6.08 -11.86 -12.04
C TYR A 12 4.69 -12.33 -12.39
N ARG A 13 4.54 -13.62 -12.64
CA ARG A 13 3.25 -14.25 -12.94
C ARG A 13 2.85 -15.18 -11.82
N ALA A 14 1.58 -15.09 -11.42
CA ALA A 14 1.00 -16.05 -10.51
C ALA A 14 0.98 -17.45 -11.14
N ALA A 15 0.98 -18.48 -10.30
CA ALA A 15 0.80 -19.87 -10.74
C ALA A 15 -0.65 -20.17 -11.18
N ILE A 16 -1.55 -19.22 -10.99
CA ILE A 16 -2.94 -19.27 -11.41
C ILE A 16 -3.27 -18.00 -12.18
N PRO A 17 -4.20 -18.03 -13.16
CA PRO A 17 -4.62 -16.83 -13.87
C PRO A 17 -5.28 -15.85 -12.90
N CYS A 18 -4.73 -14.65 -12.75
CA CYS A 18 -5.38 -13.60 -12.00
C CYS A 18 -5.17 -12.23 -12.64
N GLN A 19 -6.20 -11.40 -12.54
CA GLN A 19 -6.21 -10.06 -13.10
C GLN A 19 -6.46 -9.03 -12.00
N LEU A 20 -5.71 -7.94 -12.04
CA LEU A 20 -5.95 -6.79 -11.18
C LEU A 20 -7.05 -5.91 -11.77
N VAL A 21 -8.00 -5.51 -10.94
CA VAL A 21 -9.12 -4.65 -11.31
C VAL A 21 -9.17 -3.48 -10.34
N GLU A 22 -9.25 -2.27 -10.88
CA GLU A 22 -9.56 -1.07 -10.11
C GLU A 22 -11.04 -1.01 -9.83
N LEU A 23 -11.43 -0.79 -8.57
CA LEU A 23 -12.82 -0.60 -8.21
C LEU A 23 -13.21 0.87 -8.38
N PRO A 24 -14.46 1.15 -8.81
CA PRO A 24 -14.95 2.52 -8.86
C PRO A 24 -14.98 3.11 -7.43
N PRO A 25 -14.82 4.44 -7.29
CA PRO A 25 -14.82 5.12 -5.99
C PRO A 25 -16.26 5.24 -5.43
N ASN A 26 -16.93 4.11 -5.25
CA ASN A 26 -18.29 4.00 -4.74
C ASN A 26 -18.29 3.06 -3.52
N VAL A 27 -18.73 3.57 -2.37
CA VAL A 27 -18.65 2.86 -1.09
C VAL A 27 -19.39 1.52 -1.15
N GLU A 28 -20.63 1.51 -1.62
CA GLU A 28 -21.47 0.30 -1.68
C GLU A 28 -20.86 -0.76 -2.60
N CYS A 29 -20.38 -0.36 -3.78
CA CYS A 29 -19.72 -1.25 -4.74
C CYS A 29 -18.47 -1.90 -4.13
N VAL A 30 -17.63 -1.10 -3.46
CA VAL A 30 -16.40 -1.59 -2.84
C VAL A 30 -16.72 -2.50 -1.66
N GLU A 31 -17.65 -2.13 -0.79
CA GLU A 31 -18.05 -2.97 0.35
C GLU A 31 -18.61 -4.32 -0.11
N LYS A 32 -19.53 -4.31 -1.08
CA LYS A 32 -20.09 -5.54 -1.67
C LYS A 32 -18.99 -6.42 -2.27
N THR A 33 -18.05 -5.82 -3.00
CA THR A 33 -16.95 -6.55 -3.64
C THR A 33 -16.00 -7.17 -2.60
N LEU A 34 -15.71 -6.45 -1.51
CA LEU A 34 -14.82 -6.90 -0.45
C LEU A 34 -15.51 -7.80 0.59
N ALA A 35 -16.83 -7.96 0.55
CA ALA A 35 -17.61 -8.70 1.56
C ALA A 35 -17.11 -10.13 1.81
N HIS A 36 -16.53 -10.77 0.80
CA HIS A 36 -15.93 -12.12 0.87
C HIS A 36 -14.59 -12.17 1.61
N LEU A 37 -13.96 -11.02 1.87
CA LEU A 37 -12.75 -10.94 2.68
C LEU A 37 -13.10 -10.81 4.17
N PRO A 38 -12.25 -11.32 5.07
CA PRO A 38 -12.48 -11.17 6.50
C PRO A 38 -12.65 -9.71 6.90
N HIS A 39 -13.61 -9.42 7.78
CA HIS A 39 -13.97 -8.06 8.20
C HIS A 39 -12.75 -7.22 8.63
N LYS A 40 -11.82 -7.82 9.39
CA LYS A 40 -10.57 -7.17 9.84
C LYS A 40 -9.65 -6.66 8.71
N HIS A 41 -9.84 -7.11 7.47
CA HIS A 41 -9.06 -6.70 6.30
C HIS A 41 -9.80 -5.72 5.38
N ARG A 42 -11.03 -5.34 5.73
CA ARG A 42 -11.82 -4.31 5.06
C ARG A 42 -12.34 -3.21 6.00
N PRO A 43 -11.58 -2.73 7.00
CA PRO A 43 -12.05 -1.63 7.85
C PRO A 43 -12.09 -0.32 7.07
N ASP A 44 -13.00 0.57 7.47
CA ASP A 44 -13.04 1.99 7.07
C ASP A 44 -13.21 2.24 5.56
N VAL A 45 -13.93 1.37 4.83
CA VAL A 45 -14.13 1.52 3.38
C VAL A 45 -14.66 2.90 3.02
N ALA A 46 -15.73 3.35 3.67
CA ALA A 46 -16.31 4.68 3.45
C ALA A 46 -15.28 5.81 3.63
N LYS A 47 -14.52 5.77 4.73
CA LYS A 47 -13.48 6.78 5.02
C LYS A 47 -12.40 6.79 3.94
N ARG A 48 -11.96 5.62 3.47
CA ARG A 48 -10.92 5.51 2.44
C ARG A 48 -11.38 6.07 1.10
N ILE A 49 -12.59 5.71 0.66
CA ILE A 49 -13.18 6.21 -0.59
C ILE A 49 -13.41 7.73 -0.52
N ASN A 50 -13.98 8.23 0.58
CA ASN A 50 -14.18 9.67 0.77
C ASN A 50 -12.86 10.46 0.88
N SER A 51 -11.76 9.79 1.22
CA SER A 51 -10.41 10.39 1.21
C SER A 51 -9.70 10.28 -0.15
N GLY A 52 -10.41 9.87 -1.22
CA GLY A 52 -9.87 9.76 -2.57
C GLY A 52 -8.93 8.56 -2.79
N GLN A 53 -8.98 7.56 -1.91
CA GLN A 53 -8.12 6.38 -2.05
C GLN A 53 -8.65 5.39 -3.07
N ILE A 54 -7.73 4.67 -3.71
CA ILE A 54 -8.02 3.75 -4.79
C ILE A 54 -7.96 2.32 -4.25
N CYS A 55 -9.02 1.55 -4.48
CA CYS A 55 -9.05 0.12 -4.16
C CYS A 55 -8.80 -0.71 -5.41
N TYR A 56 -7.83 -1.61 -5.36
CA TYR A 56 -7.65 -2.65 -6.37
C TYR A 56 -7.97 -4.01 -5.78
N VAL A 57 -8.54 -4.89 -6.61
CA VAL A 57 -8.77 -6.29 -6.29
C VAL A 57 -8.14 -7.19 -7.33
N GLY A 58 -7.61 -8.33 -6.88
CA GLY A 58 -7.18 -9.40 -7.76
C GLY A 58 -8.29 -10.43 -7.90
N LYS A 59 -8.67 -10.76 -9.13
CA LYS A 59 -9.72 -11.74 -9.43
C LYS A 59 -9.13 -12.99 -10.07
N HIS A 60 -9.61 -14.16 -9.63
CA HIS A 60 -9.40 -15.46 -10.26
C HIS A 60 -10.77 -16.12 -10.43
N ASN A 61 -11.14 -16.54 -11.64
CA ASN A 61 -12.46 -17.13 -11.95
C ASN A 61 -13.64 -16.32 -11.37
N ASN A 62 -13.60 -15.00 -11.58
CA ASN A 62 -14.57 -14.01 -11.06
C ASN A 62 -14.65 -13.88 -9.52
N GLN A 63 -13.86 -14.65 -8.75
CA GLN A 63 -13.74 -14.50 -7.30
C GLN A 63 -12.66 -13.49 -6.94
N VAL A 64 -12.95 -12.61 -5.97
CA VAL A 64 -11.95 -11.73 -5.36
C VAL A 64 -11.04 -12.55 -4.44
N ILE A 65 -9.75 -12.61 -4.78
CA ILE A 65 -8.74 -13.38 -4.03
C ILE A 65 -7.66 -12.49 -3.38
N TYR A 66 -7.63 -11.22 -3.78
CA TYR A 66 -6.67 -10.22 -3.35
C TYR A 66 -7.34 -8.85 -3.25
N ALA A 67 -6.92 -8.03 -2.30
CA ALA A 67 -7.26 -6.61 -2.25
C ALA A 67 -6.07 -5.78 -1.77
N VAL A 68 -6.01 -4.53 -2.20
CA VAL A 68 -5.01 -3.54 -1.75
C VAL A 68 -5.55 -2.12 -1.92
N TRP A 69 -5.07 -1.22 -1.07
CA TRP A 69 -5.39 0.20 -1.12
C TRP A 69 -4.18 1.01 -1.55
N LEU A 70 -4.44 2.06 -2.32
CA LEU A 70 -3.47 3.07 -2.71
C LEU A 70 -3.98 4.42 -2.24
N ALA A 71 -3.12 5.16 -1.54
CA ALA A 71 -3.38 6.54 -1.19
C ALA A 71 -2.52 7.49 -2.03
N THR A 72 -3.06 8.68 -2.27
CA THR A 72 -2.43 9.83 -2.93
C THR A 72 -2.60 11.06 -2.04
N GLY A 73 -1.81 12.11 -2.28
CA GLY A 73 -1.91 13.36 -1.52
C GLY A 73 -1.71 13.18 -0.01
N THR A 74 -2.63 13.69 0.78
CA THR A 74 -2.57 13.58 2.25
C THR A 74 -3.21 12.27 2.71
N CYS A 75 -2.47 11.43 3.43
CA CYS A 75 -3.00 10.17 3.91
C CYS A 75 -2.50 9.79 5.30
N TYR A 76 -3.32 9.03 6.00
CA TYR A 76 -3.03 8.53 7.35
C TYR A 76 -2.49 7.09 7.25
N SER A 77 -1.36 6.83 7.91
CA SER A 77 -0.82 5.48 8.08
C SER A 77 -1.23 4.95 9.45
N TYR A 78 -2.07 3.91 9.45
CA TYR A 78 -2.42 3.16 10.67
C TYR A 78 -1.19 2.53 11.34
N LEU A 79 -0.16 2.16 10.56
CA LEU A 79 1.06 1.59 11.10
C LEU A 79 1.90 2.61 11.88
N LEU A 80 1.87 3.87 11.44
CA LEU A 80 2.65 4.94 12.04
C LEU A 80 1.81 5.87 12.92
N ASP A 81 0.50 5.60 13.04
CA ASP A 81 -0.49 6.46 13.70
C ASP A 81 -0.33 7.96 13.36
N ARG A 82 -0.02 8.27 12.09
CA ARG A 82 0.23 9.65 11.66
C ARG A 82 -0.22 9.92 10.24
N THR A 83 -0.53 11.19 9.98
CA THR A 83 -0.78 11.72 8.64
C THR A 83 0.52 12.21 8.01
N PHE A 84 0.71 11.94 6.72
CA PHE A 84 1.83 12.42 5.92
C PHE A 84 1.33 12.84 4.54
N LYS A 85 2.16 13.63 3.84
CA LYS A 85 1.84 14.14 2.51
C LYS A 85 2.73 13.49 1.44
N LEU A 86 2.08 12.94 0.42
CA LEU A 86 2.71 12.40 -0.78
C LEU A 86 2.87 13.50 -1.82
N ALA A 87 3.98 13.47 -2.55
CA ALA A 87 4.11 14.28 -3.76
C ALA A 87 3.11 13.81 -4.84
N PRO A 88 2.74 14.64 -5.83
CA PRO A 88 1.75 14.28 -6.85
C PRO A 88 2.07 13.01 -7.66
N ASP A 89 3.35 12.64 -7.75
CA ASP A 89 3.86 11.47 -8.45
C ASP A 89 4.21 10.29 -7.52
N GLU A 90 3.86 10.39 -6.24
CA GLU A 90 4.04 9.35 -5.22
C GLU A 90 2.71 8.66 -4.88
N LEU A 91 2.78 7.34 -4.72
CA LEU A 91 1.68 6.49 -4.24
C LEU A 91 2.09 5.79 -2.96
N TYR A 92 1.15 5.62 -2.03
CA TYR A 92 1.34 4.76 -0.88
C TYR A 92 0.47 3.51 -1.00
N SER A 93 1.09 2.34 -1.13
CA SER A 93 0.40 1.04 -1.16
C SER A 93 0.31 0.43 0.23
N TYR A 94 -0.89 0.04 0.66
CA TYR A 94 -1.10 -0.54 1.98
C TYR A 94 -2.34 -1.43 2.07
N GLY A 95 -2.50 -2.12 3.20
CA GLY A 95 -3.67 -2.97 3.46
C GLY A 95 -3.80 -4.14 2.50
N ALA A 96 -2.69 -4.59 1.91
CA ALA A 96 -2.71 -5.69 0.95
C ALA A 96 -3.06 -7.02 1.65
N TYR A 97 -4.02 -7.74 1.11
CA TYR A 97 -4.45 -9.03 1.64
C TYR A 97 -4.64 -10.05 0.51
N THR A 98 -4.21 -11.29 0.74
CA THR A 98 -4.47 -12.43 -0.16
C THR A 98 -5.16 -13.53 0.65
N LEU A 99 -6.24 -14.05 0.09
CA LEU A 99 -6.98 -15.18 0.67
C LEU A 99 -6.03 -16.37 0.94
N PRO A 100 -6.10 -17.03 2.11
CA PRO A 100 -5.13 -18.05 2.52
C PRO A 100 -4.90 -19.17 1.50
N GLN A 101 -5.96 -19.70 0.90
CA GLN A 101 -5.91 -20.78 -0.10
C GLN A 101 -5.26 -20.40 -1.45
N PHE A 102 -4.96 -19.11 -1.64
CA PHE A 102 -4.27 -18.58 -2.81
C PHE A 102 -2.85 -18.08 -2.50
N ARG A 103 -2.39 -18.22 -1.24
CA ARG A 103 -1.00 -17.93 -0.86
C ARG A 103 -0.05 -18.99 -1.41
N GLY A 104 1.23 -18.67 -1.50
CA GLY A 104 2.24 -19.54 -2.12
C GLY A 104 2.17 -19.63 -3.65
N LYS A 105 1.06 -19.21 -4.27
CA LYS A 105 0.84 -19.25 -5.73
C LYS A 105 1.32 -17.99 -6.46
N ARG A 106 2.21 -17.19 -5.85
CA ARG A 106 2.72 -15.91 -6.39
C ARG A 106 1.64 -14.87 -6.76
N VAL A 107 0.43 -14.95 -6.20
CA VAL A 107 -0.64 -13.97 -6.44
C VAL A 107 -0.22 -12.57 -6.03
N HIS A 108 0.27 -12.41 -4.79
CA HIS A 108 0.67 -11.10 -4.29
C HIS A 108 1.72 -10.37 -5.16
N PRO A 109 2.88 -10.97 -5.51
CA PRO A 109 3.85 -10.30 -6.38
C PRO A 109 3.32 -10.01 -7.79
N ASP A 110 2.51 -10.91 -8.39
CA ASP A 110 1.87 -10.65 -9.68
C ASP A 110 0.93 -9.43 -9.62
N MET A 111 0.06 -9.37 -8.60
CA MET A 111 -0.82 -8.21 -8.38
C MET A 111 -0.04 -6.92 -8.17
N VAL A 112 1.11 -6.96 -7.50
CA VAL A 112 2.00 -5.79 -7.39
C VAL A 112 2.57 -5.42 -8.75
N CYS A 113 3.08 -6.36 -9.55
CA CYS A 113 3.60 -6.08 -10.90
C CYS A 113 2.55 -5.43 -11.80
N GLN A 114 1.33 -5.99 -11.85
CA GLN A 114 0.22 -5.41 -12.61
C GLN A 114 -0.12 -4.00 -12.11
N ARG A 115 -0.20 -3.80 -10.80
CA ARG A 115 -0.46 -2.48 -10.20
C ARG A 115 0.62 -1.47 -10.56
N LEU A 116 1.90 -1.84 -10.46
CA LEU A 116 3.00 -0.94 -10.76
C LEU A 116 2.96 -0.47 -12.22
N LYS A 117 2.61 -1.37 -13.16
CA LYS A 117 2.43 -1.03 -14.58
C LYS A 117 1.28 -0.05 -14.79
N ILE A 118 0.13 -0.29 -14.15
CA ILE A 118 -1.01 0.63 -14.20
C ILE A 118 -0.64 2.00 -13.60
N SER A 119 0.01 2.02 -12.44
CA SER A 119 0.46 3.25 -11.78
C SER A 119 1.47 4.02 -12.64
N GLN A 120 2.42 3.33 -13.26
CA GLN A 120 3.37 3.94 -14.20
C GLN A 120 2.64 4.59 -15.39
N ALA A 121 1.69 3.88 -16.00
CA ALA A 121 0.88 4.38 -17.11
C ALA A 121 0.02 5.60 -16.72
N LYS A 122 -0.40 5.68 -15.46
CA LYS A 122 -1.10 6.85 -14.88
C LYS A 122 -0.19 8.03 -14.52
N GLY A 123 1.12 7.94 -14.79
CA GLY A 123 2.09 9.02 -14.58
C GLY A 123 2.76 9.03 -13.21
N TYR A 124 2.46 8.07 -12.33
CA TYR A 124 3.15 7.98 -11.05
C TYR A 124 4.60 7.51 -11.23
N ARG A 125 5.48 8.01 -10.37
CA ARG A 125 6.93 7.75 -10.45
C ARG A 125 7.46 6.93 -9.28
N HIS A 126 6.76 6.90 -8.16
CA HIS A 126 7.22 6.21 -6.96
C HIS A 126 6.06 5.50 -6.26
N ASN A 127 6.23 4.20 -5.98
CA ASN A 127 5.34 3.47 -5.09
C ASN A 127 6.01 3.22 -3.74
N ILE A 128 5.44 3.76 -2.68
CA ILE A 128 5.94 3.72 -1.31
C ILE A 128 5.18 2.63 -0.54
N GLY A 129 5.88 1.93 0.34
CA GLY A 129 5.30 1.01 1.31
C GLY A 129 6.03 1.11 2.64
N PHE A 130 5.26 1.10 3.73
CA PHE A 130 5.80 0.94 5.07
C PHE A 130 5.75 -0.54 5.46
N PHE A 131 6.82 -0.99 6.10
CA PHE A 131 7.00 -2.38 6.49
C PHE A 131 7.57 -2.37 7.90
N GLU A 132 6.97 -3.14 8.79
CA GLU A 132 7.54 -3.38 10.11
C GLU A 132 8.87 -4.13 9.96
N PRO A 133 9.94 -3.70 10.65
CA PRO A 133 11.25 -4.36 10.55
C PRO A 133 11.21 -5.85 10.89
N ASN A 134 10.34 -6.24 11.82
CA ASN A 134 10.21 -7.62 12.30
C ASN A 134 9.29 -8.49 11.42
N ASN A 135 8.59 -7.91 10.45
CA ASN A 135 7.71 -8.63 9.55
C ASN A 135 8.50 -9.21 8.36
N THR A 136 9.33 -10.21 8.65
CA THR A 136 10.22 -10.85 7.67
C THR A 136 9.46 -11.41 6.47
N ALA A 137 8.23 -11.91 6.68
CA ALA A 137 7.36 -12.38 5.61
C ALA A 137 6.97 -11.25 4.63
N ALA A 138 6.53 -10.10 5.14
CA ALA A 138 6.15 -8.96 4.31
C ALA A 138 7.34 -8.34 3.57
N LEU A 139 8.57 -8.48 4.09
CA LEU A 139 9.79 -7.95 3.49
C LEU A 139 10.32 -8.78 2.30
N LYS A 140 9.90 -10.04 2.14
CA LYS A 140 10.37 -10.89 1.02
C LYS A 140 9.95 -10.35 -0.34
N MET A 141 8.67 -10.00 -0.50
CA MET A 141 8.16 -9.52 -1.79
C MET A 141 8.81 -8.20 -2.23
N PRO A 142 8.91 -7.14 -1.40
CA PRO A 142 9.53 -5.89 -1.81
C PRO A 142 10.95 -6.09 -2.31
N LYS A 143 11.76 -6.90 -1.62
CA LYS A 143 13.11 -7.25 -2.07
C LYS A 143 13.10 -7.95 -3.43
N GLN A 144 12.24 -8.95 -3.60
CA GLN A 144 12.07 -9.70 -4.85
C GLN A 144 11.66 -8.81 -6.03
N LEU A 145 10.86 -7.77 -5.80
CA LEU A 145 10.41 -6.83 -6.82
C LEU A 145 11.35 -5.63 -7.01
N GLY A 146 12.50 -5.62 -6.35
CA GLY A 146 13.49 -4.55 -6.45
C GLY A 146 13.00 -3.23 -5.85
N TYR A 147 12.28 -3.29 -4.73
CA TYR A 147 12.07 -2.11 -3.88
C TYR A 147 13.39 -1.73 -3.22
N GLN A 148 13.63 -0.44 -3.13
CA GLN A 148 14.77 0.16 -2.49
C GLN A 148 14.41 0.60 -1.06
N TYR A 149 15.38 0.46 -0.17
CA TYR A 149 15.26 1.03 1.17
C TYR A 149 15.30 2.55 1.09
N ALA A 150 14.32 3.21 1.69
CA ALA A 150 14.21 4.68 1.70
C ALA A 150 14.74 5.30 2.99
N GLY A 151 14.68 4.55 4.09
CA GLY A 151 14.89 5.08 5.44
C GLY A 151 13.90 4.52 6.45
N VAL A 152 13.90 5.14 7.64
CA VAL A 152 13.04 4.77 8.78
C VAL A 152 12.05 5.90 9.06
N VAL A 153 10.81 5.51 9.35
CA VAL A 153 9.82 6.39 9.96
C VAL A 153 9.32 5.69 11.21
N GLY A 154 9.15 6.41 12.29
CA GLY A 154 8.73 5.82 13.55
C GLY A 154 8.29 6.85 14.58
N MET A 155 8.00 6.32 15.75
CA MET A 155 7.64 7.11 16.92
C MET A 155 8.15 6.42 18.18
N PHE A 156 8.35 7.22 19.24
CA PHE A 156 8.49 6.74 20.61
C PHE A 156 7.57 7.57 21.50
N GLU A 157 7.10 6.96 22.59
CA GLU A 157 6.19 7.59 23.54
C GLU A 157 6.82 7.58 24.93
N ILE A 158 6.92 8.76 25.54
CA ILE A 158 7.52 8.97 26.85
C ILE A 158 6.63 9.95 27.61
N PHE A 159 6.15 9.57 28.80
CA PHE A 159 5.30 10.41 29.66
C PHE A 159 4.09 11.05 28.95
N GLY A 160 3.37 10.32 28.09
CA GLY A 160 2.22 10.84 27.34
C GLY A 160 2.58 11.82 26.22
N ILE A 161 3.87 11.96 25.92
CA ILE A 161 4.36 12.70 24.75
C ILE A 161 4.84 11.69 23.73
N ARG A 162 4.26 11.75 22.55
CA ARG A 162 4.69 10.96 21.41
C ARG A 162 5.56 11.81 20.49
N ALA A 163 6.78 11.36 20.25
CA ALA A 163 7.73 11.98 19.36
C ALA A 163 7.82 11.18 18.07
N TYR A 164 7.49 11.81 16.94
CA TYR A 164 7.60 11.22 15.61
C TYR A 164 8.91 11.63 14.93
N PHE A 165 9.47 10.72 14.14
CA PHE A 165 10.62 10.99 13.30
C PHE A 165 10.48 10.35 11.92
N SER A 166 11.05 11.00 10.89
CA SER A 166 11.08 10.54 9.51
C SER A 166 12.46 10.78 8.90
N LEU A 167 13.28 9.74 8.92
CA LEU A 167 14.62 9.69 8.37
C LEU A 167 14.60 8.99 7.01
N VAL A 168 13.92 9.60 6.02
CA VAL A 168 13.77 9.02 4.67
C VAL A 168 14.42 9.89 3.59
N ARG A 169 14.98 9.22 2.58
CA ARG A 169 15.56 9.82 1.37
C ARG A 169 14.71 9.46 0.15
N ASN A 170 14.61 10.37 -0.81
CA ASN A 170 13.99 10.16 -2.13
C ASN A 170 12.50 9.76 -2.12
N THR A 171 11.81 9.89 -0.99
CA THR A 171 10.39 9.53 -0.82
C THR A 171 9.74 10.45 0.21
N LEU A 172 8.41 10.49 0.24
CA LEU A 172 7.65 11.40 1.11
C LEU A 172 8.12 12.84 0.89
N ARG A 173 8.29 13.21 -0.38
CA ARG A 173 8.98 14.46 -0.75
C ARG A 173 8.15 15.70 -0.40
N ALA A 174 6.84 15.55 -0.31
CA ALA A 174 5.94 16.62 0.12
C ALA A 174 5.70 16.61 1.64
N ASP A 175 6.27 15.67 2.40
CA ASP A 175 6.12 15.58 3.85
C ASP A 175 7.11 16.54 4.55
N ASP A 176 6.57 17.64 5.05
CA ASP A 176 7.27 18.71 5.76
C ASP A 176 7.53 18.36 7.25
N ARG A 177 6.72 17.47 7.81
CA ARG A 177 6.78 17.05 9.22
C ARG A 177 7.75 15.88 9.44
N ARG A 178 9.04 16.20 9.37
CA ARG A 178 10.11 15.22 9.60
C ARG A 178 10.29 14.85 11.08
N PHE A 179 10.14 15.81 11.98
CA PHE A 179 10.18 15.62 13.43
C PHE A 179 9.11 16.47 14.07
N PHE A 180 8.27 15.88 14.92
CA PHE A 180 7.26 16.62 15.66
C PHE A 180 6.79 15.85 16.90
N LEU A 181 6.23 16.57 17.85
CA LEU A 181 5.68 16.04 19.08
C LEU A 181 4.15 16.09 19.03
N GLN A 182 3.50 15.14 19.70
CA GLN A 182 2.06 15.10 19.90
C GLN A 182 1.77 14.66 21.34
N LYS A 183 0.88 15.37 22.02
CA LYS A 183 0.35 14.93 23.31
C LYS A 183 -0.66 13.80 23.08
N VAL A 184 -0.53 12.71 23.82
CA VAL A 184 -1.38 11.51 23.78
C VAL A 184 -2.48 11.61 24.83
#